data_AF-A0A352Z1T2-F1
#
_entry.id   AF-A0A352Z1T2-F1
#
_cell.length_a   1.000
_cell.length_b   1.000
_cell.length_c   1.000
_cell.angle_alpha   90.00
_cell.angle_beta   90.00
_cell.angle_gamma   90.00
#
_symmetry.space_group_name_H-M   'P 1'
#
loop_
_entity.id
_entity.type
_entity.pdbx_description
1 polymer ?
#
loop_
_entity_poly.entity_id
_entity_poly.type
_entity_poly.pdbx_seq_one_letter_code
_entity_poly.pdbx_strand_id
1 'polypeptide(L)'
;MAKRLISILILTIFYILNCYSQVESSDDLLRKTVAGDGQVRITIPFQGNRQLNDLSRNLSVSSVKNKKIEIVLSPLTVEWFISQNIKYEILNKPDPASFLTSVSKNQLAEWERYPTYTEYDSIMQSFPVLYPSICDIDTIGTSINGRLVLVLKISDNVSVDEDEPEVFFSSTIHGDETAGYILMLRLADYLLKNYNTNYRIRNLVDNLEIWINPLANPDGTYRTGNTITSPVRFNASGYDLNRNFPDPATPNTVKQKETLDMVKFLRKRRFVLSANFHSGAEVVNFPWDSRWWLHADDEWFYKISRKYADTVHIYSPAGYMTFLDNGVTNGYDWYSINGGRQDFITWELQGREVTIELHDEYVTPESKLDAMWQYNYRSLLGYIENALYGIRGIVKDRDTGDPVAARIFVTGHDKDSSHVYSDSFTGSFTRMLSPGEWNLKFSARGYLDKEIENIVAGEDELTLLTVEMEPYLNPVDTADTPGLIIYPNPSEEQITLVLPERQFGKVNIMIFNSLGIKMVDINKKAVEDIPIRIDISDLEGGVYILQVRNSTSRMTDRALFMVVRR
;
A
#
# COMPACT_ATOMS: atom_id res chain seq x y z
N MET A 1 60.26 -50.85 49.15
CA MET A 1 59.10 -49.94 49.13
C MET A 1 59.35 -48.80 48.12
N ALA A 2 59.57 -49.13 46.83
CA ALA A 2 59.99 -48.16 45.82
C ALA A 2 59.66 -48.57 44.37
N LYS A 3 58.62 -49.40 44.16
CA LYS A 3 58.18 -49.83 42.80
C LYS A 3 56.65 -49.86 42.63
N ARG A 4 55.91 -49.05 43.40
CA ARG A 4 54.44 -48.92 43.28
C ARG A 4 53.94 -47.46 43.23
N LEU A 5 54.85 -46.49 42.99
CA LEU A 5 54.51 -45.06 42.93
C LEU A 5 54.71 -44.43 41.54
N ILE A 6 55.15 -45.19 40.53
CA ILE A 6 55.38 -44.66 39.17
C ILE A 6 54.23 -45.02 38.22
N SER A 7 53.42 -46.03 38.53
CA SER A 7 52.31 -46.47 37.67
C SER A 7 50.99 -45.72 37.88
N ILE A 8 50.88 -44.89 38.93
CA ILE A 8 49.70 -44.02 39.16
C ILE A 8 49.94 -42.59 38.65
N LEU A 9 51.20 -42.17 38.47
CA LEU A 9 51.55 -40.86 37.92
C LEU A 9 51.55 -40.81 36.38
N ILE A 10 51.56 -41.96 35.71
CA ILE A 10 51.49 -42.03 34.23
C ILE A 10 50.04 -42.20 33.74
N LEU A 11 49.09 -42.57 34.61
CA LEU A 11 47.66 -42.63 34.26
C LEU A 11 46.86 -41.35 34.57
N THR A 12 47.49 -40.34 35.18
CA THR A 12 46.90 -39.01 35.44
C THR A 12 47.47 -37.90 34.56
N ILE A 13 48.39 -38.22 33.64
CA ILE A 13 48.94 -37.30 32.61
C ILE A 13 48.49 -37.74 31.20
N PHE A 14 47.28 -38.31 31.10
CA PHE A 14 46.60 -38.55 29.81
C PHE A 14 45.12 -38.11 29.83
N TYR A 15 44.74 -37.32 30.84
CA TYR A 15 43.38 -36.75 30.99
C TYR A 15 43.37 -35.21 31.07
N ILE A 16 44.45 -34.56 30.66
CA ILE A 16 44.53 -33.10 30.53
C ILE A 16 45.09 -32.83 29.13
N LEU A 17 44.36 -32.04 28.35
CA LEU A 17 44.61 -31.65 26.94
C LEU A 17 44.02 -32.58 25.86
N ASN A 18 42.71 -32.74 25.90
CA ASN A 18 41.90 -32.60 24.69
C ASN A 18 40.74 -31.62 25.00
N CYS A 19 41.08 -30.42 25.48
CA CYS A 19 40.26 -29.26 25.16
C CYS A 19 40.47 -29.00 23.67
N TYR A 20 39.75 -29.72 22.82
CA TYR A 20 39.39 -29.15 21.54
C TYR A 20 38.56 -27.92 21.88
N SER A 21 39.20 -26.75 21.91
CA SER A 21 38.50 -25.53 21.56
C SER A 21 37.97 -25.81 20.16
N GLN A 22 36.70 -26.22 20.07
CA GLN A 22 36.00 -26.23 18.79
C GLN A 22 36.01 -24.76 18.37
N VAL A 23 36.86 -24.44 17.39
CA VAL A 23 36.74 -23.16 16.68
C VAL A 23 35.35 -23.22 16.06
N GLU A 24 34.41 -22.50 16.66
CA GLU A 24 33.04 -22.38 16.17
C GLU A 24 33.12 -21.98 14.70
N SER A 25 32.52 -22.77 13.81
CA SER A 25 32.53 -22.42 12.39
C SER A 25 31.79 -21.09 12.20
N SER A 26 32.11 -20.34 11.15
CA SER A 26 31.41 -19.08 10.86
C SER A 26 29.88 -19.31 10.73
N ASP A 27 29.47 -20.46 10.20
CA ASP A 27 28.07 -20.83 10.06
C ASP A 27 27.40 -21.18 11.40
N ASP A 28 28.13 -21.81 12.33
CA ASP A 28 27.62 -22.06 13.69
C ASP A 28 27.43 -20.76 14.46
N LEU A 29 28.39 -19.83 14.33
CA LEU A 29 28.28 -18.48 14.89
C LEU A 29 27.07 -17.75 14.28
N LEU A 30 26.89 -17.83 12.96
CA LEU A 30 25.75 -17.21 12.27
C LEU A 30 24.41 -17.74 12.80
N ARG A 31 24.26 -19.06 12.92
CA ARG A 31 23.05 -19.71 13.49
C ARG A 31 22.80 -19.25 14.91
N LYS A 32 23.84 -19.24 15.75
CA LYS A 32 23.75 -18.85 17.15
C LYS A 32 23.35 -17.39 17.31
N THR A 33 23.90 -16.48 16.51
CA THR A 33 23.52 -15.07 16.51
C THR A 33 22.06 -14.90 16.11
N VAL A 34 21.61 -15.55 15.04
CA VAL A 34 20.19 -15.50 14.63
C VAL A 34 19.27 -16.06 15.70
N ALA A 35 19.64 -17.17 16.34
CA ALA A 35 18.83 -17.79 17.40
C ALA A 35 18.74 -16.92 18.67
N GLY A 36 19.81 -16.21 19.03
CA GLY A 36 19.82 -15.32 20.20
C GLY A 36 19.17 -13.96 19.95
N ASP A 37 19.63 -13.28 18.90
CA ASP A 37 19.27 -11.88 18.63
C ASP A 37 18.00 -11.75 17.77
N GLY A 38 17.56 -12.85 17.16
CA GLY A 38 16.42 -12.91 16.24
C GLY A 38 16.76 -12.47 14.81
N GLN A 39 17.96 -11.95 14.58
CA GLN A 39 18.49 -11.63 13.25
C GLN A 39 20.02 -11.51 13.28
N VAL A 40 20.63 -11.51 12.11
CA VAL A 40 22.05 -11.15 11.95
C VAL A 40 22.25 -10.36 10.67
N ARG A 41 23.19 -9.42 10.67
CA ARG A 41 23.57 -8.66 9.48
C ARG A 41 24.89 -9.17 8.95
N ILE A 42 24.95 -9.30 7.63
CA ILE A 42 26.14 -9.75 6.94
C ILE A 42 26.42 -8.84 5.75
N THR A 43 27.65 -8.89 5.27
CA THR A 43 28.00 -8.36 3.96
C THR A 43 28.56 -9.45 3.06
N ILE A 44 28.27 -9.31 1.76
CA ILE A 44 28.90 -10.11 0.71
C ILE A 44 29.44 -9.17 -0.38
N PRO A 45 30.47 -9.56 -1.15
CA PRO A 45 30.95 -8.76 -2.27
C PRO A 45 29.89 -8.59 -3.36
N PHE A 46 29.70 -7.36 -3.84
CA PHE A 46 28.83 -7.07 -4.98
C PHE A 46 29.48 -7.50 -6.30
N GLN A 47 28.84 -8.41 -7.04
CA GLN A 47 29.33 -8.95 -8.32
C GLN A 47 28.49 -8.51 -9.53
N GLY A 48 27.52 -7.61 -9.32
CA GLY A 48 26.65 -7.06 -10.36
C GLY A 48 25.16 -7.33 -10.12
N ASN A 49 24.30 -6.63 -10.89
CA ASN A 49 22.86 -6.58 -10.68
C ASN A 49 22.17 -7.95 -10.79
N ARG A 50 22.70 -8.90 -11.56
CA ARG A 50 22.14 -10.26 -11.62
C ARG A 50 22.19 -10.95 -10.26
N GLN A 51 23.35 -10.93 -9.60
CA GLN A 51 23.53 -11.52 -8.27
C GLN A 51 22.60 -10.84 -7.26
N LEU A 52 22.56 -9.51 -7.28
CA LEU A 52 21.69 -8.73 -6.40
C LEU A 52 20.21 -9.11 -6.57
N ASN A 53 19.72 -9.18 -7.81
CA ASN A 53 18.33 -9.50 -8.12
C ASN A 53 17.96 -10.93 -7.73
N ASP A 54 18.88 -11.89 -7.86
CA ASP A 54 18.62 -13.27 -7.46
C ASP A 54 18.57 -13.43 -5.94
N LEU A 55 19.42 -12.69 -5.22
CA LEU A 55 19.42 -12.66 -3.76
C LEU A 55 18.21 -11.91 -3.19
N SER A 56 17.83 -10.76 -3.76
CA SER A 56 16.74 -9.91 -3.24
C SER A 56 15.36 -10.56 -3.32
N ARG A 57 15.21 -11.64 -4.10
CA ARG A 57 13.99 -12.48 -4.14
C ARG A 57 13.83 -13.40 -2.94
N ASN A 58 14.93 -13.78 -2.28
CA ASN A 58 14.93 -14.77 -1.20
C ASN A 58 15.41 -14.20 0.13
N LEU A 59 16.16 -13.09 0.09
CA LEU A 59 16.80 -12.48 1.25
C LEU A 59 16.40 -11.02 1.39
N SER A 60 16.43 -10.55 2.63
CA SER A 60 16.27 -9.14 2.96
C SER A 60 17.59 -8.38 2.72
N VAL A 61 17.79 -7.93 1.48
CA VAL A 61 18.86 -6.98 1.16
C VAL A 61 18.49 -5.62 1.75
N SER A 62 19.36 -5.03 2.57
CA SER A 62 19.10 -3.76 3.24
C SER A 62 19.84 -2.57 2.63
N SER A 63 20.93 -2.80 1.89
CA SER A 63 21.66 -1.75 1.19
C SER A 63 22.69 -2.32 0.22
N VAL A 64 23.07 -1.54 -0.78
CA VAL A 64 24.34 -1.70 -1.51
C VAL A 64 25.20 -0.47 -1.28
N LYS A 65 26.36 -0.63 -0.65
CA LYS A 65 27.33 0.44 -0.41
C LYS A 65 28.76 -0.11 -0.42
N ASN A 66 29.71 0.70 -0.86
CA ASN A 66 31.14 0.36 -0.89
C ASN A 66 31.45 -0.99 -1.59
N LYS A 67 30.75 -1.30 -2.70
CA LYS A 67 30.84 -2.57 -3.44
C LYS A 67 30.53 -3.82 -2.60
N LYS A 68 29.73 -3.67 -1.56
CA LYS A 68 29.19 -4.77 -0.74
C LYS A 68 27.66 -4.72 -0.75
N ILE A 69 27.05 -5.89 -0.71
CA ILE A 69 25.62 -6.07 -0.48
C ILE A 69 25.46 -6.34 1.02
N GLU A 70 24.68 -5.50 1.70
CA GLU A 70 24.28 -5.74 3.08
C GLU A 70 22.98 -6.53 3.11
N ILE A 71 22.95 -7.59 3.92
CA ILE A 71 21.82 -8.50 4.02
C ILE A 71 21.50 -8.71 5.49
N VAL A 72 20.21 -8.67 5.83
CA VAL A 72 19.70 -9.08 7.13
C VAL A 72 19.12 -10.48 6.99
N LEU A 73 19.59 -11.42 7.81
CA LEU A 73 19.07 -12.78 7.85
C LEU A 73 18.17 -12.97 9.07
N SER A 74 17.05 -13.65 8.85
CA SER A 74 16.12 -14.07 9.90
C SER A 74 16.26 -15.57 10.19
N PRO A 75 15.59 -16.11 11.22
CA PRO A 75 15.49 -17.54 11.44
C PRO A 75 14.93 -18.31 10.23
N LEU A 76 14.17 -17.66 9.36
CA LEU A 76 13.64 -18.28 8.13
C LEU A 76 14.70 -18.42 7.04
N THR A 77 15.63 -17.48 6.92
CA THR A 77 16.50 -17.37 5.75
C THR A 77 17.92 -17.87 6.00
N VAL A 78 18.33 -18.06 7.26
CA VAL A 78 19.72 -18.38 7.62
C VAL A 78 20.18 -19.71 7.03
N GLU A 79 19.39 -20.78 7.11
CA GLU A 79 19.80 -22.09 6.58
C GLU A 79 19.83 -22.10 5.05
N TRP A 80 18.87 -21.42 4.41
CA TRP A 80 18.89 -21.26 2.96
C TRP A 80 20.16 -20.52 2.52
N PHE A 81 20.52 -19.45 3.20
CA PHE A 81 21.74 -18.68 2.91
C PHE A 81 23.01 -19.53 3.05
N ILE A 82 23.14 -20.27 4.16
CA ILE A 82 24.30 -21.17 4.39
C ILE A 82 24.41 -22.21 3.26
N SER A 83 23.28 -22.76 2.81
CA SER A 83 23.26 -23.74 1.71
C SER A 83 23.75 -23.18 0.36
N GLN A 84 23.76 -21.86 0.19
CA GLN A 84 24.31 -21.23 -1.02
C GLN A 84 25.84 -21.22 -1.07
N ASN A 85 26.51 -21.53 0.05
CA ASN A 85 27.98 -21.56 0.16
C ASN A 85 28.66 -20.26 -0.33
N ILE A 86 28.02 -19.12 -0.02
CA ILE A 86 28.52 -17.77 -0.36
C ILE A 86 29.47 -17.31 0.74
N LYS A 87 30.59 -16.66 0.39
CA LYS A 87 31.48 -16.03 1.37
C LYS A 87 30.86 -14.75 1.91
N TYR A 88 30.87 -14.59 3.23
CA TYR A 88 30.30 -13.44 3.92
C TYR A 88 31.16 -12.96 5.10
N GLU A 89 30.89 -11.74 5.54
CA GLU A 89 31.40 -11.15 6.77
C GLU A 89 30.22 -10.77 7.66
N ILE A 90 30.24 -11.18 8.93
CA ILE A 90 29.23 -10.75 9.90
C ILE A 90 29.49 -9.29 10.27
N LEU A 91 28.46 -8.45 10.15
CA LEU A 91 28.47 -7.10 10.68
C LEU A 91 28.15 -7.18 12.16
N ASN A 92 29.16 -6.97 13.00
CA ASN A 92 28.95 -6.90 14.44
C ASN A 92 28.00 -5.75 14.76
N LYS A 93 26.98 -6.04 15.58
CA LYS A 93 26.19 -5.00 16.21
C LYS A 93 27.18 -4.10 16.99
N PRO A 94 27.10 -2.77 16.88
CA PRO A 94 27.64 -1.94 17.94
C PRO A 94 27.11 -2.48 19.27
N ASP A 95 27.95 -2.53 20.31
CA ASP A 95 27.43 -2.79 21.66
C ASP A 95 26.18 -1.93 21.84
N PRO A 96 25.04 -2.47 22.32
CA PRO A 96 23.89 -1.65 22.59
C PRO A 96 24.37 -0.60 23.57
N ALA A 97 24.67 0.61 23.07
CA ALA A 97 25.06 1.74 23.87
C ALA A 97 23.92 1.81 24.86
N SER A 98 24.27 1.44 26.10
CA SER A 98 23.35 1.16 27.20
C SER A 98 22.09 1.97 27.00
N PHE A 99 20.97 1.30 26.73
CA PHE A 99 19.63 1.91 26.76
C PHE A 99 19.46 2.46 28.17
N LEU A 100 20.05 3.63 28.44
CA LEU A 100 20.23 4.21 29.76
C LEU A 100 18.85 4.69 30.19
N THR A 101 18.13 3.77 30.78
CA THR A 101 17.01 4.03 31.66
C THR A 101 17.54 4.71 32.93
N SER A 102 17.98 5.96 32.82
CA SER A 102 18.16 6.83 33.98
C SER A 102 16.94 7.74 34.07
N VAL A 103 15.93 7.28 34.82
CA VAL A 103 14.80 8.12 35.21
C VAL A 103 15.29 9.10 36.27
N SER A 104 15.34 10.38 35.93
CA SER A 104 15.14 11.44 36.90
C SER A 104 13.70 11.94 36.74
N LYS A 105 12.87 11.69 37.76
CA LYS A 105 11.52 12.23 37.88
C LYS A 105 11.62 13.74 38.05
N ASN A 106 11.69 14.49 36.95
CA ASN A 106 11.29 15.90 36.87
C ASN A 106 11.31 16.31 35.39
N GLN A 107 10.11 16.49 34.82
CA GLN A 107 9.82 17.11 33.51
C GLN A 107 10.74 16.69 32.35
N LEU A 108 10.56 15.47 31.82
CA LEU A 108 11.12 15.07 30.51
C LEU A 108 10.11 15.42 29.41
N ALA A 109 10.57 16.09 28.34
CA ALA A 109 9.71 16.42 27.21
C ALA A 109 9.16 15.12 26.58
N GLU A 110 7.86 15.11 26.25
CA GLU A 110 7.06 13.92 25.89
C GLU A 110 7.68 13.03 24.80
N TRP A 111 8.63 13.56 24.04
CA TRP A 111 9.16 12.94 22.83
C TRP A 111 10.67 12.62 22.85
N GLU A 112 11.33 12.74 24.01
CA GLU A 112 12.79 12.51 24.16
C GLU A 112 13.18 11.06 24.49
N ARG A 113 12.22 10.13 24.49
CA ARG A 113 12.45 8.70 24.73
C ARG A 113 11.50 7.84 23.92
N TYR A 114 11.81 6.55 23.83
CA TYR A 114 10.83 5.59 23.30
C TYR A 114 9.76 5.26 24.35
N PRO A 115 8.47 5.24 23.96
CA PRO A 115 7.42 4.73 24.82
C PRO A 115 7.56 3.20 24.98
N THR A 116 7.02 2.66 26.06
CA THR A 116 6.62 1.25 26.07
C THR A 116 5.45 1.04 25.12
N TYR A 117 5.17 -0.20 24.69
CA TYR A 117 4.01 -0.46 23.81
C TYR A 117 2.69 0.00 24.47
N THR A 118 2.51 -0.25 25.77
CA THR A 118 1.34 0.24 26.52
C THR A 118 1.25 1.77 26.56
N GLU A 119 2.37 2.45 26.71
CA GLU A 119 2.40 3.93 26.66
C GLU A 119 2.08 4.43 25.26
N TYR A 120 2.59 3.79 24.21
CA TYR A 120 2.26 4.12 22.83
C TYR A 120 0.77 4.00 22.54
N ASP A 121 0.16 2.87 22.91
CA ASP A 121 -1.29 2.67 22.78
C ASP A 121 -2.04 3.80 23.50
N SER A 122 -1.66 4.09 24.75
CA SER A 122 -2.25 5.19 25.54
C SER A 122 -2.08 6.57 24.87
N ILE A 123 -0.91 6.84 24.28
CA ILE A 123 -0.64 8.10 23.55
C ILE A 123 -1.56 8.19 22.33
N MET A 124 -1.61 7.15 21.50
CA MET A 124 -2.46 7.12 20.30
C MET A 124 -3.93 7.34 20.64
N GLN A 125 -4.44 6.66 21.67
CA GLN A 125 -5.83 6.81 22.14
C GLN A 125 -6.11 8.20 22.74
N SER A 126 -5.08 8.91 23.23
CA SER A 126 -5.26 10.23 23.84
C SER A 126 -5.49 11.35 22.82
N PHE A 127 -4.96 11.22 21.59
CA PHE A 127 -5.11 12.25 20.56
C PHE A 127 -6.57 12.56 20.20
N PRO A 128 -7.44 11.59 19.85
CA PRO A 128 -8.84 11.87 19.58
C PRO A 128 -9.62 12.35 20.82
N VAL A 129 -9.17 12.01 22.04
CA VAL A 129 -9.78 12.52 23.27
C VAL A 129 -9.44 14.01 23.49
N LEU A 130 -8.21 14.40 23.19
CA LEU A 130 -7.74 15.78 23.35
C LEU A 130 -8.19 16.70 22.20
N TYR A 131 -8.35 16.14 20.99
CA TYR A 131 -8.67 16.89 19.76
C TYR A 131 -9.84 16.26 18.99
N PRO A 132 -11.02 16.04 19.62
CA PRO A 132 -12.11 15.24 19.05
C PRO A 132 -12.75 15.81 17.78
N SER A 133 -12.59 17.11 17.53
CA SER A 133 -13.13 17.75 16.32
C SER A 133 -12.26 17.51 15.09
N ILE A 134 -10.96 17.21 15.27
CA ILE A 134 -10.00 17.16 14.17
C ILE A 134 -9.13 15.88 14.16
N CYS A 135 -9.41 14.93 15.05
CA CYS A 135 -8.63 13.70 15.17
C CYS A 135 -9.54 12.52 15.50
N ASP A 136 -9.32 11.42 14.81
CA ASP A 136 -9.91 10.11 15.09
C ASP A 136 -8.81 9.04 15.03
N ILE A 137 -9.10 7.86 15.56
CA ILE A 137 -8.20 6.71 15.56
C ILE A 137 -8.87 5.52 14.90
N ASP A 138 -8.15 4.87 13.98
CA ASP A 138 -8.54 3.61 13.39
C ASP A 138 -7.45 2.55 13.65
N THR A 139 -7.79 1.30 13.38
CA THR A 139 -6.88 0.16 13.46
C THR A 139 -6.77 -0.48 12.09
N ILE A 140 -5.59 -0.38 11.47
CA ILE A 140 -5.29 -1.04 10.19
C ILE A 140 -5.49 -2.55 10.31
N GLY A 141 -5.08 -3.11 11.44
CA GLY A 141 -5.23 -4.51 11.78
C GLY A 141 -4.48 -4.87 13.05
N THR A 142 -4.08 -6.13 13.16
CA THR A 142 -3.28 -6.61 14.28
C THR A 142 -2.05 -7.36 13.82
N SER A 143 -0.97 -7.27 14.57
CA SER A 143 0.21 -8.10 14.37
C SER A 143 -0.08 -9.57 14.68
N ILE A 144 0.84 -10.45 14.32
CA ILE A 144 0.75 -11.89 14.63
C ILE A 144 0.56 -12.15 16.13
N ASN A 145 1.26 -11.41 17.00
CA ASN A 145 1.12 -11.56 18.46
C ASN A 145 -0.05 -10.75 19.04
N GLY A 146 -0.92 -10.18 18.21
CA GLY A 146 -2.15 -9.52 18.63
C GLY A 146 -1.98 -8.06 19.06
N ARG A 147 -0.86 -7.40 18.75
CA ARG A 147 -0.70 -5.96 18.97
C ARG A 147 -1.46 -5.18 17.89
N LEU A 148 -2.05 -4.06 18.27
CA LEU A 148 -2.79 -3.19 17.35
C LEU A 148 -1.82 -2.45 16.44
N VAL A 149 -2.15 -2.39 15.15
CA VAL A 149 -1.50 -1.51 14.18
C VAL A 149 -2.38 -0.27 14.03
N LEU A 150 -2.12 0.73 14.87
CA LEU A 150 -2.94 1.93 15.02
C LEU A 150 -2.60 3.00 13.98
N VAL A 151 -3.59 3.75 13.53
CA VAL A 151 -3.45 4.90 12.62
C VAL A 151 -4.35 6.04 13.08
N LEU A 152 -3.85 7.27 13.05
CA LEU A 152 -4.66 8.46 13.30
C LEU A 152 -5.18 9.01 11.98
N LYS A 153 -6.44 9.46 11.96
CA LYS A 153 -7.00 10.34 10.94
C LYS A 153 -7.01 11.77 11.49
N ILE A 154 -6.44 12.72 10.75
CA ILE A 154 -6.41 14.15 11.10
C ILE A 154 -6.99 14.94 9.93
N SER A 155 -8.11 15.63 10.15
CA SER A 155 -8.86 16.44 9.17
C SER A 155 -9.84 17.33 9.95
N ASP A 156 -10.25 18.48 9.41
CA ASP A 156 -11.21 19.38 10.06
C ASP A 156 -12.61 18.77 10.22
N ASN A 157 -13.01 17.84 9.35
CA ASN A 157 -14.27 17.09 9.43
C ASN A 157 -14.03 15.59 9.58
N VAL A 158 -13.24 15.22 10.60
CA VAL A 158 -12.73 13.86 10.81
C VAL A 158 -13.77 12.72 10.80
N SER A 159 -15.04 13.02 11.12
CA SER A 159 -16.13 12.05 11.15
C SER A 159 -16.73 11.66 9.78
N VAL A 160 -16.41 12.42 8.74
CA VAL A 160 -16.92 12.22 7.37
C VAL A 160 -15.74 11.93 6.45
N ASP A 161 -16.00 11.18 5.37
CA ASP A 161 -15.05 10.98 4.27
C ASP A 161 -15.37 12.06 3.23
N GLU A 162 -14.52 13.08 3.14
CA GLU A 162 -14.80 14.28 2.35
C GLU A 162 -14.16 14.24 0.96
N ASP A 163 -14.50 15.22 0.12
CA ASP A 163 -13.82 15.44 -1.15
C ASP A 163 -12.44 16.10 -0.95
N GLU A 164 -11.56 15.39 -0.26
CA GLU A 164 -10.22 15.83 0.06
C GLU A 164 -9.16 14.80 -0.34
N PRO A 165 -7.98 15.23 -0.79
CA PRO A 165 -6.89 14.31 -1.06
C PRO A 165 -6.41 13.65 0.23
N GLU A 166 -6.47 12.32 0.28
CA GLU A 166 -5.95 11.57 1.41
C GLU A 166 -4.42 11.40 1.33
N VAL A 167 -3.72 11.70 2.43
CA VAL A 167 -2.27 11.55 2.58
C VAL A 167 -1.93 10.51 3.64
N PHE A 168 -0.99 9.60 3.36
CA PHE A 168 -0.62 8.56 4.33
C PHE A 168 0.87 8.55 4.67
N PHE A 169 1.18 8.82 5.93
CA PHE A 169 2.52 8.68 6.47
C PHE A 169 2.59 7.48 7.40
N SER A 170 3.62 6.65 7.24
CA SER A 170 3.82 5.55 8.18
C SER A 170 5.29 5.20 8.38
N SER A 171 5.61 4.60 9.51
CA SER A 171 6.98 4.23 9.85
C SER A 171 7.08 2.85 10.47
N THR A 172 8.32 2.39 10.62
CA THR A 172 8.63 1.21 11.44
C THR A 172 7.97 -0.05 10.89
N ILE A 173 7.91 -0.19 9.56
CA ILE A 173 7.54 -1.45 8.90
C ILE A 173 8.63 -2.51 9.13
N HIS A 174 9.88 -2.06 9.28
CA HIS A 174 10.93 -2.82 9.93
C HIS A 174 10.98 -2.46 11.41
N GLY A 175 10.90 -3.45 12.29
CA GLY A 175 10.76 -3.21 13.72
C GLY A 175 12.01 -2.62 14.40
N ASP A 176 13.20 -2.75 13.78
CA ASP A 176 14.45 -2.17 14.28
C ASP A 176 14.78 -0.80 13.67
N GLU A 177 13.88 -0.19 12.90
CA GLU A 177 14.04 1.14 12.26
C GLU A 177 13.18 2.18 12.99
N THR A 178 13.70 2.72 14.10
CA THR A 178 12.88 3.39 15.12
C THR A 178 12.81 4.90 15.02
N ALA A 179 13.60 5.54 14.14
CA ALA A 179 13.59 6.99 13.94
C ALA A 179 12.18 7.53 13.62
N GLY A 180 11.56 6.93 12.59
CA GLY A 180 10.25 7.36 12.10
C GLY A 180 9.16 7.25 13.16
N TYR A 181 9.27 6.27 14.06
CA TYR A 181 8.28 6.03 15.11
C TYR A 181 7.99 7.28 15.95
N ILE A 182 9.04 7.92 16.45
CA ILE A 182 8.90 9.13 17.28
C ILE A 182 8.57 10.35 16.42
N LEU A 183 9.13 10.45 15.22
CA LEU A 183 8.83 11.57 14.31
C LEU A 183 7.35 11.60 13.90
N MET A 184 6.73 10.43 13.68
CA MET A 184 5.30 10.34 13.34
C MET A 184 4.40 10.73 14.52
N LEU A 185 4.74 10.29 15.75
CA LEU A 185 4.02 10.71 16.95
C LEU A 185 4.14 12.24 17.18
N ARG A 186 5.36 12.78 17.04
CA ARG A 186 5.61 14.23 17.11
C ARG A 186 4.88 15.00 16.03
N LEU A 187 4.80 14.47 14.80
CA LEU A 187 4.09 15.11 13.70
C LEU A 187 2.60 15.20 13.97
N ALA A 188 1.97 14.12 14.43
CA ALA A 188 0.56 14.13 14.84
C ALA A 188 0.31 15.16 15.93
N ASP A 189 1.12 15.14 17.00
CA ASP A 189 1.06 16.12 18.08
C ASP A 189 1.22 17.57 17.59
N TYR A 190 2.17 17.80 16.68
CA TYR A 190 2.45 19.12 16.11
C TYR A 190 1.29 19.63 15.25
N LEU A 191 0.71 18.80 14.39
CA LEU A 191 -0.46 19.17 13.57
C LEU A 191 -1.64 19.56 14.49
N LEU A 192 -1.94 18.72 15.48
CA LEU A 192 -3.09 18.92 16.38
C LEU A 192 -2.91 20.14 17.30
N LYS A 193 -1.75 20.29 17.94
CA LYS A 193 -1.47 21.43 18.85
C LYS A 193 -1.48 22.77 18.12
N ASN A 194 -1.09 22.80 16.85
CA ASN A 194 -0.92 24.05 16.10
C ASN A 194 -2.07 24.39 15.16
N TYR A 195 -3.10 23.55 15.05
CA TYR A 195 -4.26 23.77 14.18
C TYR A 195 -4.89 25.17 14.35
N ASN A 196 -5.16 25.60 15.58
CA ASN A 196 -5.83 26.87 15.84
C ASN A 196 -4.90 28.10 15.77
N THR A 197 -3.59 27.91 15.73
CA THR A 197 -2.60 28.99 15.92
C THR A 197 -1.69 29.20 14.72
N ASN A 198 -1.53 28.21 13.86
CA ASN A 198 -0.63 28.26 12.71
C ASN A 198 -1.41 28.09 11.40
N TYR A 199 -1.42 29.14 10.56
CA TYR A 199 -2.14 29.14 9.28
C TYR A 199 -1.72 28.00 8.35
N ARG A 200 -0.42 27.67 8.29
CA ARG A 200 0.09 26.58 7.45
C ARG A 200 -0.51 25.24 7.89
N ILE A 201 -0.57 25.00 9.19
CA ILE A 201 -1.10 23.75 9.76
C ILE A 201 -2.61 23.68 9.61
N ARG A 202 -3.32 24.78 9.85
CA ARG A 202 -4.75 24.86 9.58
C ARG A 202 -5.06 24.56 8.12
N ASN A 203 -4.33 25.17 7.18
CA ASN A 203 -4.52 24.93 5.75
C ASN A 203 -4.30 23.45 5.37
N LEU A 204 -3.36 22.76 6.00
CA LEU A 204 -3.16 21.32 5.79
C LEU A 204 -4.35 20.50 6.30
N VAL A 205 -4.85 20.79 7.51
CA VAL A 205 -5.93 20.01 8.15
C VAL A 205 -7.31 20.33 7.55
N ASP A 206 -7.54 21.56 7.07
CA ASP A 206 -8.78 22.03 6.44
C ASP A 206 -8.94 21.59 4.97
N ASN A 207 -7.92 20.96 4.36
CA ASN A 207 -7.93 20.65 2.91
C ASN A 207 -7.37 19.26 2.57
N LEU A 208 -7.01 18.45 3.57
CA LEU A 208 -6.47 17.11 3.41
C LEU A 208 -6.97 16.20 4.53
N GLU A 209 -7.19 14.93 4.19
CA GLU A 209 -7.27 13.87 5.18
C GLU A 209 -5.87 13.27 5.42
N ILE A 210 -5.26 13.59 6.57
CA ILE A 210 -3.92 13.16 6.90
C ILE A 210 -3.98 11.92 7.80
N TRP A 211 -3.42 10.81 7.32
CA TRP A 211 -3.36 9.53 8.02
C TRP A 211 -1.94 9.23 8.49
N ILE A 212 -1.75 8.96 9.79
CA ILE A 212 -0.43 8.74 10.38
C ILE A 212 -0.38 7.40 11.14
N ASN A 213 0.46 6.47 10.68
CA ASN A 213 0.74 5.18 11.33
C ASN A 213 2.19 5.11 11.84
N PRO A 214 2.47 5.41 13.12
CA PRO A 214 3.84 5.43 13.64
C PRO A 214 4.53 4.06 13.72
N LEU A 215 3.75 2.98 13.83
CA LEU A 215 4.27 1.66 14.15
C LEU A 215 3.57 0.57 13.33
N ALA A 216 4.09 0.28 12.14
CA ALA A 216 3.55 -0.75 11.27
C ALA A 216 3.92 -2.18 11.70
N ASN A 217 5.07 -2.37 12.36
CA ASN A 217 5.54 -3.67 12.85
C ASN A 217 5.81 -3.63 14.38
N PRO A 218 4.75 -3.65 15.21
CA PRO A 218 4.91 -3.62 16.67
C PRO A 218 5.58 -4.88 17.21
N ASP A 219 5.48 -6.02 16.52
CA ASP A 219 6.10 -7.27 16.96
C ASP A 219 7.62 -7.32 16.77
N GLY A 220 8.11 -6.81 15.64
CA GLY A 220 9.55 -6.64 15.45
C GLY A 220 10.13 -5.64 16.46
N THR A 221 9.43 -4.55 16.72
CA THR A 221 9.87 -3.46 17.62
C THR A 221 9.90 -3.90 19.08
N TYR A 222 8.81 -4.50 19.55
CA TYR A 222 8.63 -4.93 20.94
C TYR A 222 8.80 -6.46 21.07
N ARG A 223 9.83 -7.02 20.42
CA ARG A 223 10.05 -8.47 20.28
C ARG A 223 10.03 -9.23 21.62
N THR A 224 10.64 -8.65 22.65
CA THR A 224 10.94 -9.32 23.92
C THR A 224 10.06 -8.88 25.08
N GLY A 225 9.05 -8.03 24.85
CA GLY A 225 8.16 -7.57 25.92
C GLY A 225 7.50 -6.24 25.63
N ASN A 226 7.41 -5.38 26.65
CA ASN A 226 6.76 -4.07 26.55
C ASN A 226 7.72 -2.92 26.21
N THR A 227 9.03 -3.16 26.27
CA THR A 227 10.09 -2.19 26.03
C THR A 227 10.92 -2.58 24.81
N ILE A 228 11.47 -1.57 24.11
CA ILE A 228 12.38 -1.78 22.99
C ILE A 228 13.76 -2.14 23.55
N THR A 229 14.13 -3.42 23.52
CA THR A 229 15.43 -3.90 24.06
C THR A 229 16.26 -4.66 23.02
N SER A 230 15.61 -5.51 22.22
CA SER A 230 16.23 -6.22 21.10
C SER A 230 15.27 -6.25 19.91
N PRO A 231 14.93 -5.07 19.34
CA PRO A 231 14.08 -5.02 18.17
C PRO A 231 14.74 -5.73 16.99
N VAL A 232 13.90 -6.21 16.07
CA VAL A 232 14.31 -6.87 14.83
C VAL A 232 13.54 -6.30 13.66
N ARG A 233 14.16 -6.37 12.48
CA ARG A 233 13.62 -5.94 11.21
C ARG A 233 12.31 -6.63 10.86
N PHE A 234 12.27 -7.94 11.05
CA PHE A 234 11.21 -8.81 10.56
C PHE A 234 9.94 -8.73 11.41
N ASN A 235 8.80 -9.21 10.88
CA ASN A 235 7.63 -9.48 11.71
C ASN A 235 7.86 -10.69 12.63
N ALA A 236 6.90 -11.03 13.48
CA ALA A 236 7.02 -12.16 14.42
C ALA A 236 7.24 -13.53 13.74
N SER A 237 6.88 -13.68 12.45
CA SER A 237 7.14 -14.90 11.68
C SER A 237 8.50 -14.89 10.96
N GLY A 238 9.28 -13.81 11.05
CA GLY A 238 10.61 -13.72 10.41
C GLY A 238 10.59 -13.26 8.95
N TYR A 239 9.46 -12.76 8.45
CA TYR A 239 9.34 -12.20 7.10
C TYR A 239 9.65 -10.70 7.09
N ASP A 240 10.28 -10.24 6.02
CA ASP A 240 10.46 -8.81 5.73
C ASP A 240 9.16 -8.27 5.12
N LEU A 241 8.47 -7.39 5.85
CA LEU A 241 7.19 -6.82 5.41
C LEU A 241 7.34 -5.94 4.16
N ASN A 242 8.49 -5.28 3.95
CA ASN A 242 8.77 -4.50 2.74
C ASN A 242 9.36 -5.35 1.60
N ARG A 243 9.25 -6.68 1.69
CA ARG A 243 9.42 -7.64 0.57
C ARG A 243 8.16 -8.49 0.38
N ASN A 244 7.06 -8.11 1.04
CA ASN A 244 5.89 -8.95 1.18
C ASN A 244 4.65 -8.41 0.44
N PHE A 245 4.66 -7.20 -0.10
CA PHE A 245 3.52 -6.64 -0.84
C PHE A 245 3.26 -7.40 -2.16
N PRO A 246 2.03 -7.32 -2.73
CA PRO A 246 1.73 -7.90 -4.04
C PRO A 246 2.69 -7.39 -5.12
N ASP A 247 3.33 -8.32 -5.82
CA ASP A 247 4.30 -8.02 -6.88
C ASP A 247 4.31 -9.16 -7.91
N PRO A 248 4.17 -8.87 -9.22
CA PRO A 248 4.22 -9.87 -10.28
C PRO A 248 5.51 -10.69 -10.33
N ALA A 249 6.64 -10.16 -9.86
CA ALA A 249 7.93 -10.85 -9.81
C ALA A 249 8.00 -11.88 -8.66
N THR A 250 7.16 -11.72 -7.63
CA THR A 250 7.08 -12.63 -6.48
C THR A 250 5.62 -13.03 -6.15
N PRO A 251 4.91 -13.66 -7.10
CA PRO A 251 3.46 -13.92 -6.97
C PRO A 251 3.15 -14.99 -5.92
N ASN A 252 4.12 -15.84 -5.59
CA ASN A 252 3.96 -16.98 -4.69
C ASN A 252 4.45 -16.69 -3.25
N THR A 253 4.87 -15.45 -2.95
CA THR A 253 5.30 -15.08 -1.59
C THR A 253 4.13 -15.20 -0.62
N VAL A 254 4.32 -15.96 0.46
CA VAL A 254 3.32 -16.09 1.54
C VAL A 254 3.07 -14.73 2.18
N LYS A 255 1.87 -14.19 1.98
CA LYS A 255 1.47 -12.89 2.50
C LYS A 255 1.24 -12.97 4.00
N GLN A 256 1.91 -12.09 4.72
CA GLN A 256 1.83 -11.97 6.17
C GLN A 256 0.55 -11.24 6.57
N LYS A 257 0.11 -11.46 7.82
CA LYS A 257 -1.11 -10.84 8.34
C LYS A 257 -1.03 -9.31 8.28
N GLU A 258 0.08 -8.74 8.75
CA GLU A 258 0.30 -7.29 8.74
C GLU A 258 0.23 -6.71 7.32
N THR A 259 0.81 -7.41 6.35
CA THR A 259 0.76 -7.02 4.93
C THR A 259 -0.65 -7.09 4.36
N LEU A 260 -1.41 -8.15 4.66
CA LEU A 260 -2.78 -8.31 4.16
C LEU A 260 -3.70 -7.21 4.71
N ASP A 261 -3.58 -6.91 6.00
CA ASP A 261 -4.33 -5.86 6.67
C ASP A 261 -3.96 -4.47 6.08
N MET A 262 -2.67 -4.19 5.91
CA MET A 262 -2.19 -2.95 5.28
C MET A 262 -2.65 -2.83 3.82
N VAL A 263 -2.56 -3.89 3.02
CA VAL A 263 -3.05 -3.88 1.62
C VAL A 263 -4.55 -3.61 1.56
N LYS A 264 -5.35 -4.20 2.46
CA LYS A 264 -6.78 -3.94 2.55
C LYS A 264 -7.06 -2.47 2.90
N PHE A 265 -6.32 -1.91 3.85
CA PHE A 265 -6.43 -0.51 4.25
C PHE A 265 -6.06 0.44 3.09
N LEU A 266 -4.91 0.23 2.46
CA LEU A 266 -4.42 1.04 1.33
C LEU A 266 -5.38 0.98 0.13
N ARG A 267 -5.94 -0.20 -0.20
CA ARG A 267 -6.92 -0.35 -1.29
C ARG A 267 -8.25 0.34 -0.99
N LYS A 268 -8.64 0.41 0.28
CA LYS A 268 -9.88 1.08 0.70
C LYS A 268 -9.75 2.60 0.56
N ARG A 269 -8.61 3.17 1.00
CA ARG A 269 -8.38 4.61 1.05
C ARG A 269 -7.83 5.22 -0.24
N ARG A 270 -6.98 4.47 -0.96
CA ARG A 270 -6.36 4.93 -2.22
C ARG A 270 -5.66 6.30 -2.10
N PHE A 271 -4.82 6.44 -1.08
CA PHE A 271 -4.04 7.65 -0.81
C PHE A 271 -3.38 8.24 -2.07
N VAL A 272 -3.56 9.54 -2.27
CA VAL A 272 -2.96 10.23 -3.42
C VAL A 272 -1.46 10.39 -3.22
N LEU A 273 -1.03 10.67 -1.99
CA LEU A 273 0.35 10.91 -1.60
C LEU A 273 0.67 10.11 -0.33
N SER A 274 1.85 9.50 -0.29
CA SER A 274 2.29 8.71 0.85
C SER A 274 3.80 8.77 1.02
N ALA A 275 4.26 8.48 2.24
CA ALA A 275 5.65 8.23 2.53
C ALA A 275 5.80 7.09 3.56
N ASN A 276 6.74 6.19 3.32
CA ASN A 276 7.17 5.18 4.30
C ASN A 276 8.54 5.56 4.87
N PHE A 277 8.66 5.63 6.20
CA PHE A 277 9.90 6.07 6.86
C PHE A 277 10.71 4.88 7.38
N HIS A 278 12.00 4.91 7.06
CA HIS A 278 12.97 3.85 7.28
C HIS A 278 14.24 4.37 7.97
N SER A 279 15.18 3.46 8.25
CA SER A 279 16.52 3.77 8.75
C SER A 279 17.54 2.75 8.25
N GLY A 280 18.81 3.12 8.28
CA GLY A 280 19.94 2.37 7.72
C GLY A 280 20.73 3.13 6.65
N ALA A 281 20.20 4.27 6.25
CA ALA A 281 20.83 5.28 5.39
C ALA A 281 20.20 6.65 5.68
N GLU A 282 20.69 7.70 5.01
CA GLU A 282 20.11 9.05 5.04
C GLU A 282 19.90 9.56 3.61
N VAL A 283 18.75 9.18 3.02
CA VAL A 283 18.40 9.44 1.61
C VAL A 283 16.88 9.39 1.40
N VAL A 284 16.36 10.17 0.47
CA VAL A 284 15.00 10.00 -0.05
C VAL A 284 15.02 9.11 -1.29
N ASN A 285 14.48 7.91 -1.15
CA ASN A 285 14.34 6.90 -2.19
C ASN A 285 12.98 7.04 -2.90
N PHE A 286 12.97 7.10 -4.23
CA PHE A 286 11.72 7.23 -5.01
C PHE A 286 11.58 6.13 -6.09
N PRO A 287 10.35 5.89 -6.59
CA PRO A 287 10.07 4.81 -7.53
C PRO A 287 10.86 4.87 -8.84
N TRP A 288 11.10 3.73 -9.48
CA TRP A 288 10.75 2.37 -9.02
C TRP A 288 11.85 1.75 -8.17
N ASP A 289 11.47 0.89 -7.24
CA ASP A 289 12.39 0.01 -6.52
C ASP A 289 12.74 -1.25 -7.33
N SER A 290 11.79 -1.79 -8.10
CA SER A 290 11.90 -3.09 -8.76
C SER A 290 12.27 -3.03 -10.24
N ARG A 291 12.21 -1.85 -10.87
CA ARG A 291 12.25 -1.70 -12.34
C ARG A 291 13.37 -0.78 -12.81
N TRP A 292 14.06 -1.21 -13.86
CA TRP A 292 15.18 -0.47 -14.45
C TRP A 292 14.77 0.73 -15.32
N TRP A 293 13.50 0.79 -15.74
CA TRP A 293 12.99 1.93 -16.49
C TRP A 293 12.30 2.89 -15.55
N LEU A 294 12.28 4.16 -15.93
CA LEU A 294 11.74 5.24 -15.09
C LEU A 294 10.21 5.29 -15.12
N HIS A 295 9.64 5.72 -14.00
CA HIS A 295 8.22 6.05 -13.88
C HIS A 295 7.83 7.16 -14.90
N ALA A 296 6.57 7.23 -15.34
CA ALA A 296 6.12 8.32 -16.23
C ALA A 296 6.39 9.70 -15.62
N ASP A 297 6.01 9.84 -14.34
CA ASP A 297 6.23 11.03 -13.51
C ASP A 297 7.57 11.04 -12.74
N ASP A 298 8.64 10.45 -13.29
CA ASP A 298 9.96 10.38 -12.65
C ASP A 298 10.50 11.75 -12.22
N GLU A 299 10.41 12.76 -13.10
CA GLU A 299 10.84 14.12 -12.79
C GLU A 299 10.08 14.72 -11.60
N TRP A 300 8.78 14.41 -11.48
CA TRP A 300 7.96 14.89 -10.37
C TRP A 300 8.43 14.24 -9.05
N PHE A 301 8.63 12.91 -9.04
CA PHE A 301 9.16 12.19 -7.90
C PHE A 301 10.52 12.74 -7.46
N TYR A 302 11.44 12.93 -8.43
CA TYR A 302 12.75 13.52 -8.15
C TYR A 302 12.63 14.91 -7.50
N LYS A 303 11.80 15.81 -8.05
CA LYS A 303 11.64 17.17 -7.54
C LYS A 303 11.12 17.20 -6.11
N ILE A 304 10.11 16.41 -5.76
CA ILE A 304 9.57 16.39 -4.39
C ILE A 304 10.56 15.78 -3.39
N SER A 305 11.30 14.74 -3.80
CA SER A 305 12.36 14.13 -3.00
C SER A 305 13.51 15.12 -2.77
N ARG A 306 13.86 15.88 -3.80
CA ARG A 306 14.87 16.94 -3.74
C ARG A 306 14.43 18.08 -2.82
N LYS A 307 13.18 18.55 -2.91
CA LYS A 307 12.60 19.56 -2.00
C LYS A 307 12.67 19.11 -0.53
N TYR A 308 12.41 17.83 -0.25
CA TYR A 308 12.53 17.26 1.10
C TYR A 308 13.97 17.37 1.61
N ALA A 309 14.92 16.83 0.85
CA ALA A 309 16.33 16.76 1.26
C ALA A 309 16.99 18.15 1.32
N ASP A 310 16.67 19.06 0.40
CA ASP A 310 17.17 20.45 0.43
C ASP A 310 16.70 21.19 1.68
N THR A 311 15.42 21.03 2.04
CA THR A 311 14.88 21.61 3.28
C THR A 311 15.60 21.02 4.48
N VAL A 312 15.84 19.70 4.51
CA VAL A 312 16.62 19.06 5.58
C VAL A 312 18.02 19.67 5.69
N HIS A 313 18.73 19.86 4.58
CA HIS A 313 20.10 20.41 4.57
C HIS A 313 20.20 21.84 5.12
N ILE A 314 19.13 22.64 5.01
CA ILE A 314 19.09 23.99 5.58
C ILE A 314 19.06 23.95 7.12
N TYR A 315 18.39 22.95 7.70
CA TYR A 315 18.09 22.90 9.14
C TYR A 315 18.86 21.82 9.91
N SER A 316 19.76 21.11 9.24
CA SER A 316 20.58 20.05 9.84
C SER A 316 22.08 20.36 9.74
N PRO A 317 22.93 19.67 10.54
CA PRO A 317 24.37 19.72 10.39
C PRO A 317 24.80 19.24 9.00
N ALA A 318 25.91 19.80 8.51
CA ALA A 318 26.52 19.33 7.27
C ALA A 318 26.80 17.82 7.33
N GLY A 319 26.39 17.11 6.28
CA GLY A 319 26.54 15.66 6.16
C GLY A 319 25.26 14.86 6.39
N TYR A 320 24.25 15.44 7.07
CA TYR A 320 22.96 14.75 7.25
C TYR A 320 22.18 14.65 5.94
N MET A 321 21.60 13.49 5.65
CA MET A 321 20.81 13.25 4.41
C MET A 321 21.62 13.50 3.13
N THR A 322 22.90 13.11 3.10
CA THR A 322 23.78 13.32 1.93
C THR A 322 24.10 12.04 1.17
N PHE A 323 23.55 10.90 1.59
CA PHE A 323 23.79 9.62 0.94
C PHE A 323 23.11 9.58 -0.43
N LEU A 324 23.89 9.25 -1.48
CA LEU A 324 23.49 9.17 -2.91
C LEU A 324 22.89 10.46 -3.48
N ASP A 325 23.45 10.97 -4.58
CA ASP A 325 23.04 12.23 -5.23
C ASP A 325 22.64 13.36 -4.24
N ASN A 326 23.47 13.54 -3.21
CA ASN A 326 23.23 14.50 -2.14
C ASN A 326 21.86 14.31 -1.45
N GLY A 327 21.47 13.07 -1.12
CA GLY A 327 20.27 12.77 -0.34
C GLY A 327 19.04 12.33 -1.12
N VAL A 328 19.17 11.99 -2.41
CA VAL A 328 18.05 11.52 -3.23
C VAL A 328 18.50 10.35 -4.10
N THR A 329 17.66 9.33 -4.29
CA THR A 329 17.97 8.22 -5.21
C THR A 329 16.71 7.63 -5.82
N ASN A 330 16.81 7.19 -7.08
CA ASN A 330 15.89 6.19 -7.61
C ASN A 330 16.18 4.84 -6.92
N GLY A 331 15.15 4.09 -6.57
CA GLY A 331 15.32 2.85 -5.81
C GLY A 331 16.04 1.75 -6.56
N TYR A 332 15.72 1.56 -7.84
CA TYR A 332 16.40 0.58 -8.67
C TYR A 332 17.89 0.90 -8.85
N ASP A 333 18.22 2.18 -9.03
CA ASP A 333 19.61 2.65 -9.17
C ASP A 333 20.43 2.44 -7.89
N TRP A 334 19.79 2.50 -6.71
CA TRP A 334 20.44 2.16 -5.45
C TRP A 334 20.61 0.65 -5.30
N TYR A 335 19.50 -0.10 -5.20
CA TYR A 335 19.47 -1.56 -5.25
C TYR A 335 18.04 -2.07 -5.47
N SER A 336 17.89 -3.01 -6.40
CA SER A 336 16.55 -3.50 -6.74
C SER A 336 15.95 -4.43 -5.68
N ILE A 337 14.70 -4.16 -5.31
CA ILE A 337 13.89 -4.99 -4.41
C ILE A 337 12.55 -5.31 -5.06
N ASN A 338 11.95 -6.45 -4.72
CA ASN A 338 10.60 -6.84 -5.18
C ASN A 338 9.68 -6.98 -3.96
N GLY A 339 8.38 -6.78 -4.16
CA GLY A 339 7.39 -6.85 -3.08
C GLY A 339 7.47 -5.68 -2.09
N GLY A 340 8.04 -4.54 -2.53
CA GLY A 340 8.09 -3.30 -1.77
C GLY A 340 6.73 -2.60 -1.76
N ARG A 341 6.43 -1.87 -0.68
CA ARG A 341 5.19 -1.11 -0.57
C ARG A 341 5.12 0.06 -1.55
N GLN A 342 6.25 0.75 -1.73
CA GLN A 342 6.38 1.93 -2.59
C GLN A 342 5.90 1.64 -4.01
N ASP A 343 6.43 0.57 -4.61
CA ASP A 343 6.04 0.12 -5.95
C ASP A 343 4.60 -0.40 -6.00
N PHE A 344 4.10 -1.05 -4.94
CA PHE A 344 2.71 -1.50 -4.86
C PHE A 344 1.73 -0.31 -4.89
N ILE A 345 1.95 0.73 -4.08
CA ILE A 345 1.10 1.92 -4.08
C ILE A 345 1.16 2.61 -5.44
N THR A 346 2.37 2.78 -5.98
CA THR A 346 2.59 3.51 -7.23
C THR A 346 1.97 2.78 -8.42
N TRP A 347 2.15 1.45 -8.52
CA TRP A 347 1.65 0.67 -9.65
C TRP A 347 0.18 0.28 -9.51
N GLU A 348 -0.23 -0.28 -8.37
CA GLU A 348 -1.57 -0.86 -8.22
C GLU A 348 -2.62 0.19 -7.86
N LEU A 349 -2.25 1.14 -7.01
CA LEU A 349 -3.19 2.14 -6.48
C LEU A 349 -3.08 3.50 -7.18
N GLN A 350 -2.11 3.67 -8.08
CA GLN A 350 -1.85 4.93 -8.78
C GLN A 350 -1.51 6.09 -7.83
N GLY A 351 -1.16 5.77 -6.57
CA GLY A 351 -0.74 6.75 -5.57
C GLY A 351 0.71 7.16 -5.79
N ARG A 352 1.17 8.15 -5.03
CA ARG A 352 2.56 8.59 -5.04
C ARG A 352 3.20 8.25 -3.71
N GLU A 353 4.04 7.23 -3.65
CA GLU A 353 4.81 6.93 -2.44
C GLU A 353 6.31 7.11 -2.66
N VAL A 354 7.00 7.67 -1.66
CA VAL A 354 8.47 7.61 -1.54
C VAL A 354 8.87 6.92 -0.23
N THR A 355 10.08 6.39 -0.20
CA THR A 355 10.73 5.84 0.99
C THR A 355 11.73 6.87 1.53
N ILE A 356 11.65 7.23 2.81
CA ILE A 356 12.53 8.22 3.43
C ILE A 356 13.38 7.53 4.49
N GLU A 357 14.67 7.41 4.21
CA GLU A 357 15.68 6.87 5.12
C GLU A 357 16.19 7.99 6.02
N LEU A 358 15.87 7.93 7.32
CA LEU A 358 16.02 9.06 8.23
C LEU A 358 17.35 9.11 9.00
N HIS A 359 18.05 7.98 9.11
CA HIS A 359 19.19 7.84 10.01
C HIS A 359 20.06 6.63 9.63
N ASP A 360 21.38 6.76 9.72
CA ASP A 360 22.30 5.64 9.45
C ASP A 360 22.20 4.50 10.48
N GLU A 361 21.93 4.83 11.75
CA GLU A 361 21.66 3.80 12.76
C GLU A 361 20.19 3.41 12.72
N TYR A 362 19.93 2.11 12.66
CA TYR A 362 18.58 1.58 12.56
C TYR A 362 17.76 1.88 13.83
N VAL A 363 18.35 1.61 14.99
CA VAL A 363 17.77 2.01 16.28
C VAL A 363 18.38 3.34 16.70
N THR A 364 17.67 4.44 16.46
CA THR A 364 18.16 5.78 16.81
C THR A 364 18.34 5.92 18.33
N PRO A 365 19.49 6.41 18.83
CA PRO A 365 19.66 6.75 20.24
C PRO A 365 18.67 7.82 20.71
N GLU A 366 18.12 7.67 21.92
CA GLU A 366 17.13 8.62 22.48
C GLU A 366 17.64 10.07 22.50
N SER A 367 18.94 10.26 22.77
CA SER A 367 19.60 11.57 22.75
C SER A 367 19.61 12.28 21.40
N LYS A 368 19.26 11.59 20.31
CA LYS A 368 19.18 12.13 18.95
C LYS A 368 17.75 12.42 18.50
N LEU A 369 16.72 11.96 19.22
CA LEU A 369 15.33 12.09 18.80
C LEU A 369 14.90 13.54 18.61
N ASP A 370 15.34 14.45 19.48
CA ASP A 370 15.02 15.87 19.32
C ASP A 370 15.70 16.48 18.09
N ALA A 371 17.00 16.21 17.91
CA ALA A 371 17.74 16.65 16.75
C ALA A 371 17.09 16.15 15.44
N MET A 372 16.71 14.87 15.38
CA MET A 372 16.02 14.31 14.23
C MET A 372 14.71 15.02 13.90
N TRP A 373 13.91 15.34 14.92
CA TRP A 373 12.71 16.15 14.73
C TRP A 373 13.04 17.53 14.16
N GLN A 374 14.00 18.25 14.76
CA GLN A 374 14.40 19.59 14.32
C GLN A 374 14.90 19.63 12.88
N TYR A 375 15.54 18.56 12.42
CA TYR A 375 16.04 18.45 11.05
C TYR A 375 14.93 18.21 10.04
N ASN A 376 13.93 17.38 10.39
CA ASN A 376 12.99 16.84 9.40
C ASN A 376 11.61 17.48 9.41
N TYR A 377 11.13 18.07 10.52
CA TYR A 377 9.70 18.41 10.62
C TYR A 377 9.22 19.39 9.53
N ARG A 378 10.09 20.31 9.09
CA ARG A 378 9.77 21.25 8.00
C ARG A 378 9.60 20.54 6.66
N SER A 379 10.43 19.53 6.41
CA SER A 379 10.36 18.67 5.23
C SER A 379 9.17 17.71 5.29
N LEU A 380 8.81 17.19 6.47
CA LEU A 380 7.58 16.40 6.66
C LEU A 380 6.35 17.22 6.27
N LEU A 381 6.22 18.45 6.79
CA LEU A 381 5.13 19.35 6.44
C LEU A 381 5.16 19.73 4.96
N GLY A 382 6.35 20.07 4.44
CA GLY A 382 6.54 20.42 3.03
C GLY A 382 6.19 19.30 2.07
N TYR A 383 6.42 18.04 2.46
CA TYR A 383 6.04 16.89 1.67
C TYR A 383 4.51 16.76 1.62
N ILE A 384 3.81 16.81 2.78
CA ILE A 384 2.35 16.75 2.85
C ILE A 384 1.70 17.84 1.99
N GLU A 385 2.26 19.05 1.98
CA GLU A 385 1.75 20.18 1.17
C GLU A 385 1.67 19.87 -0.32
N ASN A 386 2.49 18.95 -0.86
CA ASN A 386 2.42 18.60 -2.29
C ASN A 386 1.06 17.98 -2.69
N ALA A 387 0.30 17.43 -1.75
CA ALA A 387 -1.05 16.93 -2.01
C ALA A 387 -2.08 18.07 -2.26
N LEU A 388 -1.74 19.32 -1.92
CA LEU A 388 -2.57 20.49 -2.19
C LEU A 388 -2.37 21.05 -3.61
N TYR A 389 -1.34 20.61 -4.32
CA TYR A 389 -0.92 21.17 -5.60
C TYR A 389 -1.22 20.24 -6.78
N GLY A 390 -1.00 20.74 -7.99
CA GLY A 390 -1.28 20.03 -9.23
C GLY A 390 -2.72 20.23 -9.70
N ILE A 391 -3.23 19.27 -10.47
CA ILE A 391 -4.58 19.35 -11.04
C ILE A 391 -5.52 18.57 -10.15
N ARG A 392 -6.52 19.23 -9.57
CA ARG A 392 -7.64 18.59 -8.88
C ARG A 392 -8.93 18.88 -9.59
N GLY A 393 -9.94 18.05 -9.39
CA GLY A 393 -11.24 18.32 -9.96
C GLY A 393 -12.30 17.31 -9.63
N ILE A 394 -13.48 17.53 -10.19
CA ILE A 394 -14.64 16.64 -10.07
C ILE A 394 -15.07 16.22 -11.47
N VAL A 395 -15.32 14.93 -11.64
CA VAL A 395 -15.90 14.33 -12.83
C VAL A 395 -17.33 13.91 -12.51
N LYS A 396 -18.29 14.40 -13.30
CA LYS A 396 -19.71 14.17 -13.10
C LYS A 396 -20.43 13.88 -14.41
N ASP A 397 -21.57 13.21 -14.33
CA ASP A 397 -22.50 12.99 -15.42
C ASP A 397 -23.07 14.35 -15.84
N ARG A 398 -23.08 14.63 -17.15
CA ARG A 398 -23.58 15.91 -17.68
C ARG A 398 -25.06 16.12 -17.38
N ASP A 399 -25.86 15.06 -17.46
CA ASP A 399 -27.32 15.11 -17.45
C ASP A 399 -27.87 14.97 -16.01
N THR A 400 -27.32 14.08 -15.18
CA THR A 400 -27.78 13.90 -13.78
C THR A 400 -27.00 14.75 -12.77
N GLY A 401 -25.75 15.10 -13.09
CA GLY A 401 -24.83 15.73 -12.16
C GLY A 401 -24.20 14.77 -11.15
N ASP A 402 -24.49 13.47 -11.25
CA ASP A 402 -23.95 12.46 -10.34
C ASP A 402 -22.44 12.24 -10.56
N PRO A 403 -21.67 11.88 -9.52
CA PRO A 403 -20.28 11.45 -9.62
C PRO A 403 -20.02 10.38 -10.69
N VAL A 404 -18.92 10.53 -11.44
CA VAL A 404 -18.47 9.52 -12.41
C VAL A 404 -17.08 9.04 -12.07
N ALA A 405 -16.95 7.72 -11.86
CA ALA A 405 -15.66 7.04 -11.73
C ALA A 405 -14.99 6.92 -13.11
N ALA A 406 -14.27 7.96 -13.50
CA ALA A 406 -13.55 8.06 -14.76
C ALA A 406 -12.06 7.76 -14.56
N ARG A 407 -11.45 7.19 -15.60
CA ARG A 407 -10.00 7.14 -15.74
C ARG A 407 -9.52 8.46 -16.32
N ILE A 408 -8.52 9.06 -15.69
CA ILE A 408 -7.84 10.28 -16.13
C ILE A 408 -6.45 9.90 -16.63
N PHE A 409 -6.20 10.12 -17.91
CA PHE A 409 -4.99 9.71 -18.62
C PHE A 409 -4.35 10.90 -19.32
N VAL A 410 -3.05 11.11 -19.11
CA VAL A 410 -2.28 12.15 -19.80
C VAL A 410 -1.72 11.59 -21.11
N THR A 411 -2.28 12.03 -22.22
CA THR A 411 -1.92 11.53 -23.56
C THR A 411 -0.46 11.84 -23.89
N GLY A 412 0.31 10.82 -24.29
CA GLY A 412 1.73 10.95 -24.63
C GLY A 412 2.69 10.94 -23.43
N HIS A 413 2.17 10.88 -22.20
CA HIS A 413 2.95 10.84 -20.96
C HIS A 413 2.71 9.56 -20.17
N ASP A 414 1.44 9.27 -19.88
CA ASP A 414 1.10 8.15 -19.00
C ASP A 414 1.44 6.79 -19.62
N LYS A 415 2.05 5.94 -18.80
CA LYS A 415 2.44 4.56 -19.11
C LYS A 415 2.51 3.77 -17.80
N ASP A 416 2.59 2.44 -17.87
CA ASP A 416 2.97 1.66 -16.68
C ASP A 416 2.10 1.92 -15.44
N SER A 417 0.77 2.02 -15.64
CA SER A 417 -0.19 2.29 -14.57
C SER A 417 -0.05 3.67 -13.90
N SER A 418 0.51 4.67 -14.59
CA SER A 418 0.68 6.03 -14.04
C SER A 418 -0.56 6.92 -14.12
N HIS A 419 -1.64 6.46 -14.76
CA HIS A 419 -2.93 7.18 -14.84
C HIS A 419 -3.60 7.26 -13.48
N VAL A 420 -4.64 8.08 -13.29
CA VAL A 420 -5.42 8.12 -12.04
C VAL A 420 -6.91 7.88 -12.30
N TYR A 421 -7.70 7.72 -11.24
CA TYR A 421 -9.14 7.60 -11.32
C TYR A 421 -9.81 8.67 -10.46
N SER A 422 -10.99 9.12 -10.87
CA SER A 422 -11.87 9.83 -9.96
C SER A 422 -12.59 8.87 -9.02
N ASP A 423 -12.87 9.37 -7.82
CA ASP A 423 -13.63 8.65 -6.80
C ASP A 423 -15.06 8.37 -7.26
N SER A 424 -15.60 7.22 -6.86
CA SER A 424 -16.93 6.78 -7.28
C SER A 424 -18.08 7.44 -6.53
N PHE A 425 -17.82 8.01 -5.35
CA PHE A 425 -18.83 8.62 -4.48
C PHE A 425 -18.84 10.14 -4.57
N THR A 426 -17.70 10.78 -4.82
CA THR A 426 -17.59 12.24 -4.95
C THR A 426 -17.32 12.69 -6.39
N GLY A 427 -16.76 11.81 -7.21
CA GLY A 427 -16.32 12.14 -8.57
C GLY A 427 -14.97 12.83 -8.58
N SER A 428 -14.32 12.97 -7.43
CA SER A 428 -13.12 13.79 -7.34
C SER A 428 -11.85 13.08 -7.73
N PHE A 429 -10.88 13.83 -8.24
CA PHE A 429 -9.58 13.31 -8.58
C PHE A 429 -8.48 14.29 -8.23
N THR A 430 -7.29 13.74 -7.99
CA THR A 430 -6.04 14.48 -7.84
C THR A 430 -5.02 13.93 -8.81
N ARG A 431 -4.41 14.81 -9.60
CA ARG A 431 -3.37 14.50 -10.57
C ARG A 431 -2.16 15.39 -10.32
N MET A 432 -1.18 14.81 -9.61
CA MET A 432 0.10 15.46 -9.34
C MET A 432 1.05 15.27 -10.54
N LEU A 433 1.48 16.40 -11.10
CA LEU A 433 2.31 16.51 -12.30
C LEU A 433 3.40 17.57 -12.08
N SER A 434 4.52 17.43 -12.78
CA SER A 434 5.51 18.51 -12.88
C SER A 434 4.89 19.75 -13.54
N PRO A 435 5.42 20.96 -13.25
CA PRO A 435 4.92 22.18 -13.86
C PRO A 435 4.99 22.13 -15.40
N GLY A 436 3.90 22.50 -16.07
CA GLY A 436 3.79 22.41 -17.52
C GLY A 436 2.35 22.44 -18.04
N GLU A 437 2.19 22.31 -19.35
CA GLU A 437 0.89 22.18 -20.02
C GLU A 437 0.61 20.70 -20.34
N TRP A 438 -0.60 20.26 -20.00
CA TRP A 438 -0.99 18.85 -20.05
C TRP A 438 -2.32 18.65 -20.76
N ASN A 439 -2.41 17.57 -21.53
CA ASN A 439 -3.63 17.14 -22.21
C ASN A 439 -4.21 15.93 -21.48
N LEU A 440 -5.37 16.10 -20.85
CA LEU A 440 -6.02 15.06 -20.05
C LEU A 440 -7.19 14.46 -20.82
N LYS A 441 -7.17 13.13 -20.93
CA LYS A 441 -8.25 12.31 -21.44
C LYS A 441 -9.02 11.66 -20.29
N PHE A 442 -10.32 11.86 -20.28
CA PHE A 442 -11.27 11.29 -19.33
C PHE A 442 -12.08 10.19 -20.04
N SER A 443 -12.07 8.98 -19.50
CA SER A 443 -12.79 7.84 -20.07
C SER A 443 -13.52 7.06 -18.97
N ALA A 444 -14.80 6.77 -19.17
CA ALA A 444 -15.62 5.99 -18.23
C ALA A 444 -16.56 5.07 -19.02
N ARG A 445 -16.86 3.89 -18.48
CA ARG A 445 -17.79 2.95 -19.12
C ARG A 445 -19.17 3.59 -19.20
N GLY A 446 -19.78 3.58 -20.39
CA GLY A 446 -21.10 4.16 -20.61
C GLY A 446 -21.09 5.66 -20.90
N TYR A 447 -19.90 6.26 -21.10
CA TYR A 447 -19.73 7.66 -21.45
C TYR A 447 -18.89 7.82 -22.71
N LEU A 448 -19.07 8.93 -23.43
CA LEU A 448 -18.15 9.36 -24.46
C LEU A 448 -16.84 9.85 -23.83
N ASP A 449 -15.71 9.44 -24.39
CA ASP A 449 -14.40 9.95 -23.98
C ASP A 449 -14.35 11.47 -24.17
N LYS A 450 -13.77 12.18 -23.20
CA LYS A 450 -13.59 13.64 -23.22
C LYS A 450 -12.12 13.99 -23.10
N GLU A 451 -11.63 14.87 -23.94
CA GLU A 451 -10.26 15.39 -23.90
C GLU A 451 -10.30 16.89 -23.58
N ILE A 452 -9.42 17.32 -22.68
CA ILE A 452 -9.22 18.73 -22.33
C ILE A 452 -7.73 19.01 -22.51
N GLU A 453 -7.45 19.94 -23.41
CA GLU A 453 -6.09 20.30 -23.82
C GLU A 453 -5.58 21.55 -23.08
N ASN A 454 -4.25 21.67 -22.99
CA ASN A 454 -3.54 22.83 -22.47
C ASN A 454 -3.92 23.19 -21.01
N ILE A 455 -4.13 22.18 -20.16
CA ILE A 455 -4.31 22.40 -18.72
C ILE A 455 -2.93 22.70 -18.12
N VAL A 456 -2.81 23.87 -17.49
CA VAL A 456 -1.57 24.28 -16.83
C VAL A 456 -1.51 23.63 -15.45
N ALA A 457 -0.43 22.92 -15.14
CA ALA A 457 -0.03 22.61 -13.78
C ALA A 457 1.08 23.61 -13.39
N GLY A 458 0.83 24.49 -12.42
CA GLY A 458 1.81 25.44 -11.92
C GLY A 458 2.73 24.83 -10.86
N GLU A 459 3.85 25.49 -10.56
CA GLU A 459 4.71 25.09 -9.45
C GLU A 459 4.08 25.52 -8.12
N ASP A 460 3.87 24.56 -7.22
CA ASP A 460 3.25 24.79 -5.90
C ASP A 460 1.88 25.50 -6.00
N GLU A 461 1.18 25.27 -7.10
CA GLU A 461 -0.13 25.85 -7.43
C GLU A 461 -1.19 24.76 -7.62
N LEU A 462 -2.43 25.11 -7.28
CA LEU A 462 -3.61 24.29 -7.48
C LEU A 462 -4.35 24.74 -8.75
N THR A 463 -4.61 23.79 -9.64
CA THR A 463 -5.51 23.98 -10.79
C THR A 463 -6.77 23.15 -10.60
N LEU A 464 -7.93 23.81 -10.56
CA LEU A 464 -9.23 23.17 -10.37
C LEU A 464 -9.94 22.93 -11.71
N LEU A 465 -10.51 21.75 -11.86
CA LEU A 465 -11.25 21.35 -13.05
C LEU A 465 -12.62 20.75 -12.71
N THR A 466 -13.64 21.11 -13.48
CA THR A 466 -14.93 20.41 -13.46
C THR A 466 -15.16 19.77 -14.82
N VAL A 467 -15.34 18.46 -14.83
CA VAL A 467 -15.46 17.66 -16.06
C VAL A 467 -16.84 17.02 -16.11
N GLU A 468 -17.65 17.46 -17.06
CA GLU A 468 -18.92 16.83 -17.40
C GLU A 468 -18.71 15.76 -18.47
N MET A 469 -19.02 14.51 -18.15
CA MET A 469 -18.98 13.35 -19.04
C MET A 469 -20.34 13.18 -19.70
N GLU A 470 -20.38 13.07 -21.03
CA GLU A 470 -21.62 12.85 -21.78
C GLU A 470 -21.95 11.35 -21.81
N PRO A 471 -23.13 10.92 -21.32
CA PRO A 471 -23.54 9.53 -21.40
C PRO A 471 -23.55 9.04 -22.86
N TYR A 472 -22.95 7.90 -23.09
CA TYR A 472 -23.04 7.20 -24.36
C TYR A 472 -24.41 6.55 -24.48
N LEU A 473 -25.36 7.27 -25.10
CA LEU A 473 -26.67 6.73 -25.45
C LEU A 473 -26.50 5.75 -26.62
N ASN A 474 -26.31 4.48 -26.31
CA ASN A 474 -26.53 3.43 -27.29
C ASN A 474 -28.05 3.43 -27.60
N PRO A 475 -28.50 3.59 -28.86
CA PRO A 475 -29.93 3.53 -29.18
C PRO A 475 -30.58 2.18 -28.88
N VAL A 476 -29.78 1.18 -28.49
CA VAL A 476 -30.20 -0.16 -28.08
C VAL A 476 -30.30 -0.30 -26.54
N ASP A 477 -29.68 0.60 -25.76
CA ASP A 477 -29.57 0.52 -24.29
C ASP A 477 -30.45 1.54 -23.53
N THR A 478 -31.35 2.28 -24.19
CA THR A 478 -32.33 3.14 -23.48
C THR A 478 -33.44 2.34 -22.79
N ALA A 479 -33.13 1.17 -22.25
CA ALA A 479 -34.06 0.32 -21.52
C ALA A 479 -33.39 -0.36 -20.33
N ASP A 480 -32.88 0.43 -19.37
CA ASP A 480 -32.81 0.01 -17.97
C ASP A 480 -34.23 -0.02 -17.37
N THR A 481 -35.04 -0.88 -17.95
CA THR A 481 -36.15 -1.56 -17.27
C THR A 481 -35.78 -3.04 -17.34
N PRO A 482 -35.86 -3.81 -16.24
CA PRO A 482 -35.39 -5.20 -16.21
C PRO A 482 -35.98 -5.97 -17.38
N GLY A 483 -35.15 -6.32 -18.37
CA GLY A 483 -35.60 -6.89 -19.62
C GLY A 483 -36.36 -8.20 -19.44
N LEU A 484 -37.00 -8.68 -20.51
CA LEU A 484 -37.63 -10.00 -20.55
C LEU A 484 -36.62 -11.10 -20.16
N ILE A 485 -36.84 -11.76 -19.02
CA ILE A 485 -36.01 -12.89 -18.55
C ILE A 485 -36.66 -14.21 -18.96
N ILE A 486 -35.87 -15.14 -19.48
CA ILE A 486 -36.28 -16.51 -19.82
C ILE A 486 -35.45 -17.49 -18.99
N TYR A 487 -36.11 -18.38 -18.24
CA TYR A 487 -35.44 -19.44 -17.48
C TYR A 487 -36.28 -20.73 -17.41
N PRO A 488 -35.68 -21.93 -17.49
CA PRO A 488 -34.29 -22.17 -17.87
C PRO A 488 -34.05 -21.83 -19.35
N ASN A 489 -32.80 -21.49 -19.69
CA ASN A 489 -32.36 -21.27 -21.06
C ASN A 489 -30.86 -21.66 -21.14
N PRO A 490 -30.50 -22.79 -21.78
CA PRO A 490 -31.35 -23.68 -22.58
C PRO A 490 -32.43 -24.43 -21.77
N SER A 491 -33.47 -24.90 -22.46
CA SER A 491 -34.53 -25.73 -21.85
C SER A 491 -34.94 -26.90 -22.75
N GLU A 492 -35.49 -27.95 -22.13
CA GLU A 492 -36.04 -29.12 -22.82
C GLU A 492 -37.58 -28.99 -22.93
N GLU A 493 -38.32 -28.95 -21.83
CA GLU A 493 -39.79 -29.08 -21.90
C GLU A 493 -40.56 -27.77 -21.68
N GLN A 494 -40.01 -26.84 -20.91
CA GLN A 494 -40.75 -25.64 -20.48
C GLN A 494 -39.82 -24.45 -20.27
N ILE A 495 -40.28 -23.25 -20.63
CA ILE A 495 -39.64 -21.99 -20.25
C ILE A 495 -40.57 -21.16 -19.36
N THR A 496 -39.94 -20.39 -18.48
CA THR A 496 -40.61 -19.42 -17.60
C THR A 496 -40.18 -18.02 -18.00
N LEU A 497 -41.16 -17.14 -18.21
CA LEU A 497 -40.95 -15.74 -18.55
C LEU A 497 -41.18 -14.86 -17.32
N VAL A 498 -40.21 -14.00 -17.02
CA VAL A 498 -40.40 -12.85 -16.12
C VAL A 498 -40.44 -11.60 -17.00
N LEU A 499 -41.55 -10.88 -16.94
CA LEU A 499 -41.81 -9.74 -17.82
C LEU A 499 -41.50 -8.42 -17.11
N PRO A 500 -40.92 -7.41 -17.80
CA PRO A 500 -40.81 -6.06 -17.25
C PRO A 500 -42.19 -5.48 -16.94
N GLU A 501 -42.23 -4.50 -16.03
CA GLU A 501 -43.48 -3.78 -15.66
C GLU A 501 -44.25 -3.24 -16.87
N ARG A 502 -43.53 -2.75 -17.89
CA ARG A 502 -44.10 -2.23 -19.15
C ARG A 502 -44.92 -3.26 -19.94
N GLN A 503 -44.78 -4.54 -19.62
CA GLN A 503 -45.50 -5.66 -20.23
C GLN A 503 -46.67 -6.17 -19.37
N PHE A 504 -46.96 -5.58 -18.21
CA PHE A 504 -48.13 -5.97 -17.41
C PHE A 504 -49.45 -5.68 -18.15
N GLY A 505 -50.46 -6.52 -17.91
CA GLY A 505 -51.74 -6.50 -18.62
C GLY A 505 -51.87 -7.60 -19.68
N LYS A 506 -52.68 -7.37 -20.72
CA LYS A 506 -52.92 -8.39 -21.76
C LYS A 506 -51.74 -8.43 -22.74
N VAL A 507 -51.05 -9.54 -22.83
CA VAL A 507 -49.91 -9.76 -23.73
C VAL A 507 -50.19 -10.87 -24.73
N ASN A 508 -49.66 -10.71 -25.93
CA ASN A 508 -49.57 -11.75 -26.95
C ASN A 508 -48.12 -12.23 -27.02
N ILE A 509 -47.90 -13.53 -26.82
CA ILE A 509 -46.59 -14.16 -26.79
C ILE A 509 -46.48 -15.05 -28.03
N MET A 510 -45.45 -14.79 -28.83
CA MET A 510 -45.17 -15.52 -30.06
C MET A 510 -43.76 -16.13 -29.99
N ILE A 511 -43.60 -17.35 -30.50
CA ILE A 511 -42.29 -17.98 -30.67
C ILE A 511 -42.08 -18.23 -32.15
N PHE A 512 -40.92 -17.85 -32.68
CA PHE A 512 -40.52 -18.06 -34.07
C PHE A 512 -39.28 -18.94 -34.12
N ASN A 513 -39.18 -19.81 -35.12
CA ASN A 513 -37.93 -20.51 -35.41
C ASN A 513 -36.92 -19.60 -36.13
N SER A 514 -35.72 -20.11 -36.41
CA SER A 514 -34.64 -19.36 -37.09
C SER A 514 -34.98 -18.90 -38.52
N LEU A 515 -36.00 -19.49 -39.14
CA LEU A 515 -36.51 -19.09 -40.46
C LEU A 515 -37.62 -18.03 -40.38
N GLY A 516 -37.97 -17.57 -39.17
CA GLY A 516 -39.05 -16.61 -38.95
C GLY A 516 -40.45 -17.22 -39.01
N ILE A 517 -40.58 -18.55 -39.03
CA ILE A 517 -41.88 -19.23 -38.98
C ILE A 517 -42.39 -19.21 -37.54
N LYS A 518 -43.62 -18.75 -37.35
CA LYS A 518 -44.29 -18.68 -36.05
C LYS A 518 -44.74 -20.08 -35.61
N MET A 519 -44.19 -20.53 -34.50
CA MET A 519 -44.41 -21.86 -33.91
C MET A 519 -45.43 -21.81 -32.77
N VAL A 520 -45.43 -20.73 -31.98
CA VAL A 520 -46.37 -20.52 -30.87
C VAL A 520 -46.98 -19.12 -31.01
N ASP A 521 -48.27 -19.00 -30.68
CA ASP A 521 -49.01 -17.74 -30.62
C ASP A 521 -50.10 -17.84 -29.54
N ILE A 522 -49.85 -17.25 -28.37
CA ILE A 522 -50.73 -17.36 -27.21
C ILE A 522 -51.00 -15.99 -26.58
N ASN A 523 -52.22 -15.80 -26.09
CA ASN A 523 -52.58 -14.62 -25.32
C ASN A 523 -52.57 -14.94 -23.82
N LYS A 524 -51.91 -14.10 -23.02
CA LYS A 524 -51.81 -14.23 -21.56
C LYS A 524 -52.09 -12.89 -20.89
N LYS A 525 -52.37 -12.93 -19.59
CA LYS A 525 -52.40 -11.75 -18.73
C LYS A 525 -51.14 -11.77 -17.87
N ALA A 526 -50.28 -10.78 -18.07
CA ALA A 526 -49.09 -10.54 -17.28
C ALA A 526 -49.47 -9.73 -16.04
N VAL A 527 -48.95 -10.15 -14.88
CA VAL A 527 -49.16 -9.52 -13.57
C VAL A 527 -47.81 -9.47 -12.88
N GLU A 528 -47.60 -8.44 -12.08
CA GLU A 528 -46.42 -8.29 -11.22
C GLU A 528 -46.13 -9.55 -10.40
N ASP A 529 -44.86 -9.94 -10.34
CA ASP A 529 -44.32 -11.11 -9.62
C ASP A 529 -44.91 -12.48 -9.98
N ILE A 530 -45.77 -12.58 -11.00
CA ILE A 530 -46.33 -13.85 -11.48
C ILE A 530 -45.69 -14.23 -12.81
N PRO A 531 -44.74 -15.18 -12.81
CA PRO A 531 -44.08 -15.58 -14.05
C PRO A 531 -45.02 -16.37 -14.97
N ILE A 532 -44.82 -16.25 -16.29
CA ILE A 532 -45.60 -16.95 -17.30
C ILE A 532 -44.85 -18.20 -17.74
N ARG A 533 -45.44 -19.37 -17.53
CA ARG A 533 -44.90 -20.64 -18.02
C ARG A 533 -45.41 -20.98 -19.41
N ILE A 534 -44.51 -21.42 -20.28
CA ILE A 534 -44.79 -21.82 -21.66
C ILE A 534 -44.21 -23.20 -21.89
N ASP A 535 -45.10 -24.13 -22.24
CA ASP A 535 -44.73 -25.46 -22.71
C ASP A 535 -44.08 -25.33 -24.10
N ILE A 536 -42.88 -25.90 -24.23
CA ILE A 536 -42.10 -25.92 -25.45
C ILE A 536 -41.74 -27.36 -25.86
N SER A 537 -42.39 -28.37 -25.26
CA SER A 537 -42.14 -29.79 -25.55
C SER A 537 -42.32 -30.14 -27.03
N ASP A 538 -43.27 -29.49 -27.71
CA ASP A 538 -43.54 -29.68 -29.15
C ASP A 538 -42.53 -28.98 -30.09
N LEU A 539 -41.59 -28.19 -29.56
CA LEU A 539 -40.55 -27.55 -30.38
C LEU A 539 -39.41 -28.53 -30.65
N GLU A 540 -38.81 -28.44 -31.84
CA GLU A 540 -37.58 -29.19 -32.17
C GLU A 540 -36.35 -28.57 -31.49
N GLY A 541 -35.22 -29.28 -31.50
CA GLY A 541 -33.96 -28.75 -30.97
C GLY A 541 -33.46 -27.59 -31.85
N GLY A 542 -33.17 -26.44 -31.25
CA GLY A 542 -32.75 -25.25 -32.01
C GLY A 542 -32.84 -23.93 -31.26
N VAL A 543 -32.53 -22.85 -31.97
CA VAL A 543 -32.61 -21.47 -31.46
C VAL A 543 -33.93 -20.83 -31.92
N TYR A 544 -34.63 -20.22 -30.98
CA TYR A 544 -35.94 -19.61 -31.19
C TYR A 544 -35.95 -18.15 -30.75
N ILE A 545 -36.75 -17.35 -31.44
CA ILE A 545 -37.03 -15.94 -31.11
C ILE A 545 -38.36 -15.90 -30.38
N LEU A 546 -38.34 -15.50 -29.11
CA LEU A 546 -39.54 -15.17 -28.33
C LEU A 546 -39.87 -13.69 -28.53
N GLN A 547 -41.14 -13.39 -28.80
CA GLN A 547 -41.67 -12.03 -28.88
C GLN A 547 -42.87 -11.88 -27.95
N VAL A 548 -42.86 -10.85 -27.10
CA VAL A 548 -43.98 -10.50 -26.20
C VAL A 548 -44.50 -9.12 -26.60
N ARG A 549 -45.79 -9.03 -26.96
CA ARG A 549 -46.43 -7.78 -27.37
C ARG A 549 -47.59 -7.43 -26.44
N ASN A 550 -47.53 -6.27 -25.80
CA ASN A 550 -48.64 -5.77 -24.98
C ASN A 550 -49.79 -5.31 -25.89
N SER A 551 -51.00 -5.83 -25.63
CA SER A 551 -52.21 -5.51 -26.40
C SER A 551 -52.67 -4.07 -26.21
N THR A 552 -52.41 -3.48 -25.03
CA THR A 552 -52.84 -2.13 -24.66
C THR A 552 -51.79 -1.10 -25.09
N SER A 553 -50.55 -1.24 -24.61
CA SER A 553 -49.48 -0.27 -24.88
C SER A 553 -48.82 -0.43 -26.26
N ARG A 554 -49.10 -1.54 -26.96
CA ARG A 554 -48.48 -1.93 -28.25
C ARG A 554 -46.97 -2.17 -28.20
N MET A 555 -46.33 -2.02 -27.05
CA MET A 555 -44.91 -2.28 -26.84
C MET A 555 -44.55 -3.75 -27.11
N THR A 556 -43.34 -3.98 -27.60
CA THR A 556 -42.85 -5.31 -27.97
C THR A 556 -41.47 -5.56 -27.37
N ASP A 557 -41.33 -6.67 -26.64
CA ASP A 557 -40.06 -7.20 -26.15
C ASP A 557 -39.68 -8.47 -26.92
N ARG A 558 -38.37 -8.69 -27.10
CA ARG A 558 -37.84 -9.86 -27.80
C ARG A 558 -36.66 -10.46 -27.04
N ALA A 559 -36.54 -11.78 -27.07
CA ALA A 559 -35.43 -12.51 -26.49
C ALA A 559 -35.16 -13.81 -27.27
N LEU A 560 -33.92 -14.30 -27.19
CA LEU A 560 -33.51 -15.57 -27.76
C LEU A 560 -33.50 -16.65 -26.69
N PHE A 561 -33.95 -17.85 -27.04
CA PHE A 561 -33.77 -19.03 -26.19
C PHE A 561 -33.45 -20.28 -27.02
N MET A 562 -32.83 -21.25 -26.37
CA MET A 562 -32.42 -22.50 -26.97
C MET A 562 -33.25 -23.66 -26.43
N VAL A 563 -33.83 -24.44 -27.35
CA VAL A 563 -34.45 -25.72 -27.06
C VAL A 563 -33.44 -26.83 -27.28
N VAL A 564 -33.22 -27.66 -26.27
CA VAL A 564 -32.34 -28.83 -26.36
C VAL A 564 -33.20 -30.08 -26.41
N ARG A 565 -32.86 -30.99 -27.33
CA ARG A 565 -33.44 -32.32 -27.45
C ARG A 565 -32.29 -33.31 -27.31
N ARG A 566 -32.42 -34.26 -26.40
CA ARG A 566 -31.46 -35.36 -26.24
C ARG A 566 -31.80 -36.50 -27.18
#